data_AF-A0A925J727-F1
#
_entry.id   AF-A0A925J727-F1
#
_cell.length_a   1.000
_cell.length_b   1.000
_cell.length_c   1.000
_cell.angle_alpha   90.00
_cell.angle_beta   90.00
_cell.angle_gamma   90.00
#
_symmetry.space_group_name_H-M   'P 1'
#
loop_
_entity.id
_entity.type
_entity.pdbx_description
1 polymer ?
#
loop_
_entity_poly.entity_id
_entity_poly.type
_entity_poly.pdbx_seq_one_letter_code
_entity_poly.pdbx_strand_id
1 'polypeptide(L)'
;MNQVLEKRGLPVSEVSIESVLLDADLFVKYSSPDKAFSLLRDSLERSPRSISLREKMRDICIKQKNLNEAAKQCLALVSLYIGREDFDLAYDRLQEAKLLDPRVSVAPGLEAIRRARRPDFAVNRDKSP
;
A
#
# COMPACT_ATOMS: atom_id res chain seq x y z
N MET A 1 -10.62 -22.05 -37.33
CA MET A 1 -9.67 -21.03 -36.85
C MET A 1 -10.30 -20.31 -35.67
N ASN A 2 -9.88 -20.63 -34.45
CA ASN A 2 -9.86 -19.75 -33.27
C ASN A 2 -9.24 -20.56 -32.14
N GLN A 3 -7.91 -20.57 -32.19
CA GLN A 3 -7.04 -20.82 -31.05
C GLN A 3 -7.26 -19.67 -30.04
N VAL A 4 -6.76 -19.85 -28.82
CA VAL A 4 -6.74 -18.87 -27.70
C VAL A 4 -7.87 -19.08 -26.69
N LEU A 5 -7.73 -20.12 -25.87
CA LEU A 5 -7.93 -20.03 -24.41
C LEU A 5 -7.29 -21.24 -23.71
N GLU A 6 -6.06 -21.60 -24.10
CA GLU A 6 -5.18 -22.31 -23.17
C GLU A 6 -4.80 -21.33 -22.07
N LYS A 7 -5.61 -21.31 -20.99
CA LYS A 7 -5.12 -20.89 -19.67
C LYS A 7 -4.04 -21.90 -19.27
N ARG A 8 -2.84 -21.71 -19.81
CA ARG A 8 -1.63 -22.38 -19.32
C ARG A 8 -1.57 -22.08 -17.84
N GLY A 9 -1.74 -23.13 -17.03
CA GLY A 9 -1.38 -23.10 -15.63
C GLY A 9 0.07 -22.66 -15.55
N LEU A 10 0.27 -21.42 -15.12
CA LEU A 10 1.59 -20.95 -14.74
C LEU A 10 1.97 -21.70 -13.46
N PRO A 11 3.21 -22.18 -13.37
CA PRO A 11 3.70 -22.85 -12.17
C PRO A 11 3.51 -21.93 -10.97
N VAL A 12 2.87 -22.44 -9.91
CA VAL A 12 2.58 -21.76 -8.63
C VAL A 12 3.84 -21.58 -7.77
N SER A 13 4.92 -21.10 -8.35
CA SER A 13 6.18 -20.87 -7.67
C SER A 13 6.73 -19.53 -8.14
N GLU A 14 6.70 -18.54 -7.24
CA GLU A 14 6.97 -17.11 -7.44
C GLU A 14 5.98 -16.36 -8.34
N VAL A 15 4.77 -16.10 -7.82
CA VAL A 15 3.91 -15.05 -8.40
C VAL A 15 4.58 -13.70 -8.14
N SER A 16 5.22 -13.14 -9.17
CA SER A 16 5.83 -11.80 -9.11
C SER A 16 4.78 -10.74 -8.78
N ILE A 17 5.19 -9.66 -8.12
CA ILE A 17 4.31 -8.53 -7.78
C ILE A 17 3.59 -8.00 -9.03
N GLU A 18 4.27 -7.95 -10.18
CA GLU A 18 3.70 -7.50 -11.45
C GLU A 18 2.53 -8.37 -11.91
N SER A 19 2.66 -9.70 -11.82
CA SER A 19 1.60 -10.64 -12.17
C SER A 19 0.38 -10.46 -11.26
N VAL A 20 0.61 -10.28 -9.95
CA VAL A 20 -0.47 -10.00 -8.98
C VAL A 20 -1.23 -8.73 -9.35
N LEU A 21 -0.52 -7.67 -9.72
CA LEU A 21 -1.13 -6.39 -10.09
C LEU A 21 -1.97 -6.53 -11.36
N LEU A 22 -1.45 -7.24 -12.37
CA LEU A 22 -2.16 -7.51 -13.62
C LEU A 22 -3.44 -8.32 -13.38
N ASP A 23 -3.35 -9.39 -12.59
CA ASP A 23 -4.51 -10.21 -12.24
C ASP A 23 -5.55 -9.43 -11.43
N ALA A 24 -5.12 -8.56 -10.51
CA ALA A 24 -6.02 -7.69 -9.76
C ALA A 24 -6.78 -6.72 -10.68
N ASP A 25 -6.10 -6.11 -11.66
CA ASP A 25 -6.75 -5.28 -12.70
C ASP A 25 -7.76 -6.08 -13.52
N LEU A 26 -7.39 -7.31 -13.90
CA LEU A 26 -8.25 -8.20 -14.66
C LEU A 26 -9.53 -8.51 -13.89
N PHE A 27 -9.41 -8.87 -12.61
CA PHE A 27 -10.56 -9.16 -11.77
C PHE A 27 -11.50 -7.97 -11.61
N VAL A 28 -10.98 -6.76 -11.42
CA VAL A 28 -11.81 -5.55 -11.36
C VAL A 28 -12.50 -5.28 -12.70
N LYS A 29 -11.78 -5.41 -13.82
CA LYS A 29 -12.32 -5.19 -15.17
C LYS A 29 -13.46 -6.17 -15.49
N TYR A 30 -13.38 -7.41 -15.02
CA TYR A 30 -14.42 -8.43 -15.20
C TYR A 30 -15.39 -8.50 -14.02
N SER A 31 -15.63 -7.38 -13.32
CA SER A 31 -16.64 -7.25 -12.25
C SER A 31 -16.52 -8.25 -11.11
N SER A 32 -15.29 -8.67 -10.79
CA SER A 32 -14.95 -9.56 -9.66
C SER A 32 -14.01 -8.90 -8.65
N PRO A 33 -14.34 -7.71 -8.10
CA PRO A 33 -13.48 -6.97 -7.18
C PRO A 33 -13.12 -7.76 -5.90
N ASP A 34 -14.01 -8.63 -5.42
CA ASP A 34 -13.76 -9.50 -4.26
C ASP A 34 -12.58 -10.47 -4.46
N LYS A 35 -12.41 -10.96 -5.70
CA LYS A 35 -11.26 -11.81 -6.06
C LYS A 35 -9.96 -11.00 -6.11
N ALA A 36 -10.02 -9.77 -6.63
CA ALA A 36 -8.89 -8.85 -6.60
C ALA A 36 -8.45 -8.57 -5.15
N PHE A 37 -9.41 -8.32 -4.24
CA PHE A 37 -9.11 -8.10 -2.83
C PHE A 37 -8.49 -9.32 -2.16
N SER A 38 -9.03 -10.52 -2.41
CA SER A 38 -8.47 -11.76 -1.86
C SER A 38 -7.03 -11.98 -2.33
N LEU A 39 -6.78 -11.80 -3.63
CA LEU A 39 -5.46 -11.94 -4.23
C LEU A 39 -4.45 -10.93 -3.66
N LEU A 40 -4.84 -9.66 -3.55
CA LEU A 40 -4.00 -8.60 -3.03
C LEU A 40 -3.69 -8.80 -1.54
N ARG A 41 -4.67 -9.25 -0.75
CA ARG A 41 -4.47 -9.56 0.67
C ARG A 41 -3.44 -10.67 0.86
N ASP A 42 -3.60 -11.80 0.18
CA ASP A 42 -2.66 -12.93 0.25
C ASP A 42 -1.25 -12.51 -0.19
N SER A 43 -1.17 -11.66 -1.23
CA SER A 43 0.12 -11.13 -1.70
C SER A 43 0.75 -10.15 -0.71
N LEU A 44 -0.06 -9.35 0.00
CA LEU A 44 0.41 -8.45 1.06
C LEU A 44 0.82 -9.19 2.33
N GLU A 45 0.28 -10.37 2.62
CA GLU A 45 0.77 -11.23 3.70
C GLU A 45 2.20 -11.72 3.42
N ARG A 46 2.49 -12.05 2.16
CA ARG A 46 3.83 -12.45 1.71
C ARG A 46 4.78 -11.26 1.55
N SER A 47 4.27 -10.10 1.14
CA SER A 47 5.05 -8.89 0.84
C SER A 47 4.45 -7.64 1.48
N PRO A 48 4.49 -7.51 2.82
CA PRO A 48 3.80 -6.42 3.53
C PRO A 48 4.43 -5.04 3.30
N ARG A 49 5.66 -4.96 2.81
CA ARG A 49 6.35 -3.70 2.51
C ARG A 49 6.24 -3.30 1.03
N SER A 50 5.49 -4.04 0.23
CA SER A 50 5.29 -3.71 -1.18
C SER A 50 4.38 -2.49 -1.32
N ILE A 51 4.95 -1.37 -1.76
CA ILE A 51 4.22 -0.13 -2.02
C ILE A 51 3.19 -0.37 -3.14
N SER A 52 3.62 -0.96 -4.26
CA SER A 52 2.76 -1.17 -5.43
C SER A 52 1.49 -1.98 -5.10
N LEU A 53 1.62 -3.03 -4.29
CA LEU A 53 0.44 -3.83 -3.86
C LEU A 53 -0.51 -3.02 -2.98
N ARG A 54 0.01 -2.19 -2.07
CA ARG A 54 -0.81 -1.33 -1.20
C ARG A 54 -1.49 -0.21 -1.97
N GLU A 55 -0.81 0.39 -2.94
CA GLU A 55 -1.41 1.40 -3.82
C GLU A 55 -2.52 0.80 -4.69
N LYS A 56 -2.33 -0.43 -5.18
CA LYS A 56 -3.37 -1.13 -5.91
C LYS A 56 -4.58 -1.44 -5.05
N MET A 57 -4.37 -1.95 -3.83
CA MET A 57 -5.44 -2.19 -2.87
C MET A 57 -6.20 -0.89 -2.56
N ARG A 58 -5.48 0.22 -2.33
CA ARG A 58 -6.07 1.56 -2.12
C ARG A 58 -6.99 1.97 -3.26
N ASP A 59 -6.49 1.94 -4.50
CA ASP A 59 -7.25 2.35 -5.70
C ASP A 59 -8.55 1.55 -5.87
N ILE A 60 -8.47 0.23 -5.72
CA ILE A 60 -9.65 -0.64 -5.83
C ILE A 60 -10.63 -0.37 -4.67
N CYS A 61 -10.14 -0.21 -3.44
CA CYS A 61 -11.01 0.11 -2.30
C CYS A 61 -11.77 1.42 -2.49
N ILE A 62 -11.12 2.47 -3.03
CA ILE A 62 -11.77 3.76 -3.34
C ILE A 62 -12.87 3.56 -4.39
N LYS A 63 -12.57 2.87 -5.50
CA LYS A 63 -13.54 2.58 -6.56
C LYS A 63 -14.76 1.80 -6.06
N GLN A 64 -14.54 0.88 -5.13
CA GLN A 64 -15.59 0.05 -4.52
C GLN A 64 -16.29 0.72 -3.33
N LYS A 65 -16.00 2.00 -3.05
CA LYS A 65 -16.53 2.76 -1.90
C LYS A 65 -16.21 2.12 -0.53
N ASN A 66 -15.20 1.26 -0.46
CA ASN A 66 -14.68 0.72 0.79
C ASN A 66 -13.65 1.68 1.38
N LEU A 67 -14.14 2.85 1.82
CA LEU A 67 -13.29 3.97 2.25
C LEU A 67 -12.48 3.64 3.51
N ASN A 68 -13.05 2.85 4.41
CA ASN A 68 -12.38 2.41 5.64
C ASN A 68 -11.11 1.60 5.32
N GLU A 69 -11.20 0.67 4.38
CA GLU A 69 -10.04 -0.14 3.99
C GLU A 69 -9.04 0.69 3.19
N ALA A 70 -9.51 1.58 2.31
CA ALA A 70 -8.65 2.53 1.60
C ALA A 70 -7.82 3.38 2.57
N ALA A 71 -8.45 3.94 3.61
CA ALA A 71 -7.78 4.74 4.64
C ALA A 71 -6.70 3.94 5.38
N LYS A 72 -6.94 2.66 5.70
CA LYS A 72 -5.92 1.78 6.31
C LYS A 72 -4.72 1.59 5.39
N GLN A 73 -4.95 1.39 4.09
CA GLN A 73 -3.85 1.25 3.13
C GLN A 73 -3.06 2.57 2.98
N CYS A 74 -3.73 3.72 3.01
CA CYS A 74 -3.06 5.02 3.06
C CYS A 74 -2.13 5.14 4.28
N LEU A 75 -2.61 4.81 5.49
CA LEU A 75 -1.79 4.84 6.70
C LEU A 75 -0.60 3.88 6.64
N ALA A 76 -0.78 2.69 6.06
CA ALA A 76 0.33 1.76 5.85
C ALA A 76 1.36 2.32 4.86
N LEU A 77 0.91 2.98 3.79
CA LEU A 77 1.78 3.66 2.82
C LEU A 77 2.58 4.80 3.44
N VAL A 78 1.99 5.58 4.35
CA VAL A 78 2.69 6.65 5.09
C VAL A 78 3.97 6.11 5.75
N SER A 79 3.86 5.01 6.49
CA SER A 79 5.02 4.40 7.16
C SER A 79 6.09 3.92 6.18
N LEU A 80 5.69 3.42 5.00
CA LEU A 80 6.63 2.97 3.97
C LEU A 80 7.32 4.14 3.28
N TYR A 81 6.60 5.22 2.98
CA TYR A 81 7.16 6.43 2.38
C TYR A 81 8.10 7.17 3.34
N ILE A 82 7.76 7.25 4.64
CA ILE A 82 8.68 7.77 5.67
C ILE A 82 9.99 6.96 5.69
N GLY A 83 9.90 5.62 5.61
CA GLY A 83 11.07 4.75 5.58
C GLY A 83 11.94 4.89 4.32
N ARG A 84 11.40 5.48 3.26
CA ARG A 84 12.14 5.86 2.03
C ARG A 84 12.53 7.33 1.99
N GLU A 85 12.23 8.07 3.05
CA GLU A 85 12.45 9.53 3.15
C GLU A 85 11.62 10.34 2.14
N ASP A 86 10.60 9.71 1.53
CA ASP A 86 9.63 10.33 0.62
C ASP A 86 8.54 11.07 1.43
N PHE A 87 8.94 12.11 2.16
CA PHE A 87 8.06 12.79 3.12
C PHE A 87 6.85 13.50 2.47
N ASP A 88 7.01 13.98 1.24
CA ASP A 88 5.92 14.63 0.51
C ASP A 88 4.81 13.62 0.16
N LEU A 89 5.18 12.43 -0.34
CA LEU A 89 4.24 11.35 -0.59
C LEU A 89 3.62 10.81 0.71
N ALA A 90 4.41 10.72 1.79
CA ALA A 90 3.88 10.36 3.09
C ALA A 90 2.83 11.36 3.57
N TYR A 91 3.05 12.66 3.39
CA TYR A 91 2.09 13.69 3.78
C TYR A 91 0.81 13.62 2.93
N ASP A 92 0.93 13.47 1.61
CA ASP A 92 -0.21 13.34 0.69
C ASP A 92 -1.11 12.14 1.07
N ARG A 93 -0.50 10.96 1.32
CA ARG A 93 -1.25 9.77 1.76
C ARG A 93 -1.89 9.95 3.12
N LEU A 94 -1.27 10.71 4.01
CA LEU A 94 -1.82 10.99 5.34
C LEU A 94 -3.05 11.90 5.26
N GLN A 95 -3.02 12.91 4.38
CA GLN A 95 -4.18 13.75 4.10
C GLN A 95 -5.31 12.95 3.43
N GLU A 96 -4.97 12.11 2.46
CA GLU A 96 -5.93 11.22 1.80
C GLU A 96 -6.61 10.28 2.82
N ALA A 97 -5.86 9.69 3.75
CA ALA A 97 -6.42 8.85 4.80
C ALA A 97 -7.48 9.58 5.64
N LYS A 98 -7.24 10.85 5.97
CA LYS A 98 -8.16 11.69 6.73
C LYS A 98 -9.42 12.07 5.96
N LEU A 99 -9.29 12.26 4.64
CA LEU A 99 -10.43 12.53 3.76
C LEU A 99 -11.30 11.29 3.58
N LEU A 100 -10.70 10.12 3.47
CA LEU A 100 -11.40 8.84 3.31
C LEU A 100 -12.11 8.39 4.59
N ASP A 101 -11.44 8.53 5.74
CA ASP A 101 -12.03 8.27 7.05
C ASP A 101 -11.71 9.43 8.02
N PRO A 102 -12.69 10.34 8.25
CA PRO A 102 -12.54 11.45 9.19
C PRO A 102 -12.24 11.04 10.63
N ARG A 103 -12.46 9.77 11.01
CA ARG A 103 -12.18 9.26 12.37
C ARG A 103 -10.72 8.91 12.58
N VAL A 104 -9.96 8.74 11.51
CA VAL A 104 -8.52 8.44 11.58
C VAL A 104 -7.77 9.61 12.21
N SER A 105 -6.87 9.27 13.14
CA SER A 105 -5.91 10.22 13.71
C SER A 105 -4.67 10.28 12.83
N VAL A 106 -4.38 11.47 12.30
CA VAL A 106 -3.16 11.74 11.52
C VAL A 106 -1.98 12.19 12.38
N ALA A 107 -2.22 12.51 13.65
CA ALA A 107 -1.18 12.99 14.56
C ALA A 107 0.04 12.05 14.66
N PRO A 108 -0.12 10.71 14.74
CA PRO A 108 1.02 9.80 14.76
C PRO A 108 1.85 9.86 13.48
N GLY A 109 1.21 9.96 12.31
CA GLY A 109 1.89 10.05 11.02
C GLY A 109 2.67 11.36 10.87
N LEU A 110 2.08 12.49 11.29
CA LEU A 110 2.76 13.79 11.28
C LEU A 110 3.98 13.79 12.18
N GLU A 111 3.87 13.21 13.37
CA GLU A 111 4.98 13.13 14.32
C GLU A 111 6.10 12.21 13.79
N ALA A 112 5.75 11.08 13.16
CA ALA A 112 6.71 10.21 12.52
C ALA A 112 7.48 10.93 11.40
N ILE A 113 6.79 11.72 10.55
CA ILE A 113 7.44 12.53 9.51
C ILE A 113 8.39 13.56 10.15
N ARG A 114 7.95 14.31 11.18
CA ARG A 114 8.80 15.30 11.85
C ARG A 114 10.05 14.69 12.45
N ARG A 115 9.90 13.54 13.12
CA ARG A 115 11.01 12.81 13.73
C ARG A 115 12.00 12.32 12.68
N ALA A 116 11.51 11.73 11.59
CA ALA A 116 12.37 11.26 10.50
C ALA A 116 13.14 12.40 9.81
N ARG A 117 12.56 13.60 9.72
CA ARG A 117 13.23 14.80 9.19
C ARG A 117 14.31 15.39 10.11
N ARG A 118 14.41 14.95 11.37
CA ARG A 118 15.42 15.42 12.34
C ARG A 118 16.31 14.27 12.81
N PRO A 119 17.28 13.82 11.98
CA PRO A 119 18.19 12.74 12.37
C PRO A 119 19.18 13.14 13.47
N ASP A 120 19.39 14.44 13.73
CA ASP A 120 20.61 14.94 14.40
C ASP A 120 20.61 14.99 15.94
N PHE A 121 19.47 14.89 16.63
CA PHE A 121 19.44 15.11 18.08
C PHE A 121 19.75 13.89 18.96
N ALA A 122 19.98 12.71 18.37
CA ALA A 122 20.21 11.47 19.14
C ALA A 122 21.70 11.08 19.28
N VAL A 123 22.62 11.68 18.52
CA VAL A 123 24.01 11.20 18.43
C VAL A 123 25.00 11.87 19.41
N ASN A 124 24.63 12.99 20.04
CA ASN A 124 25.57 13.80 20.84
C ASN A 124 25.35 13.79 22.36
N ARG A 125 24.56 12.86 22.91
CA ARG A 125 24.40 12.73 24.38
C ARG A 125 25.34 11.72 25.05
N ASP A 126 26.16 11.00 24.29
CA ASP A 126 27.06 9.94 24.80
C ASP A 126 28.56 10.31 24.79
N LYS A 127 28.89 11.61 24.68
CA LYS A 127 30.26 12.10 24.87
C LYS A 127 30.25 13.31 25.79
N SER A 128 30.04 13.06 27.07
CA SER A 128 30.51 13.97 28.11
C SER A 128 31.90 13.48 28.57
N PRO A 129 32.89 14.38 28.71
CA PRO A 129 34.27 14.03 29.09
C PRO A 129 34.38 13.52 30.52
#